data_AF-A0A7W8KFG9-F1
#
_entry.id   AF-A0A7W8KFG9-F1
#
_cell.length_a   1.000
_cell.length_b   1.000
_cell.length_c   1.000
_cell.angle_alpha   90.00
_cell.angle_beta   90.00
_cell.angle_gamma   90.00
#
_symmetry.space_group_name_H-M   'P 1'
#
loop_
_entity.id
_entity.type
_entity.pdbx_description
1 polymer ?
#
loop_
_entity_poly.entity_id
_entity_poly.type
_entity_poly.pdbx_seq_one_letter_code
_entity_poly.pdbx_strand_id
1 'polypeptide(L)'
;MILLPDLGDLLRLHPRYNAGTVVELLEGLGAREVLWATSDDPDHPLRDALPAAGIAVRDGVTAGWAWADAEHEQLQTFLQQYPQGRERLRDAAHAEREFAALLTAPMAPSQVLAPETLAAAEAYHDRVRAALDEGPGTRWRERRLTELAQRLAGHAGVALVPLDDLPGLRARLPDAALPDVSGFTPGETSRRRALADRAWALDEDDDLGALLAALDRESGDRITPRAELDAAAAGIHLAVGDLETARALLERAAHGLADGQPRSLAGLTLARLGQVRDALGDRDLAVRTYRAVLALSYAPQVARSAAETGLREPFLLETGDAPAS
;
A
#
# COMPACT_ATOMS: atom_id res chain seq x y z
N MET A 1 -8.20 -5.64 23.90
CA MET A 1 -7.81 -4.87 22.68
C MET A 1 -8.06 -5.77 21.47
N ILE A 2 -8.36 -5.18 20.32
CA ILE A 2 -8.54 -5.92 19.06
C ILE A 2 -7.29 -5.74 18.19
N LEU A 3 -6.72 -6.83 17.69
CA LEU A 3 -5.65 -6.81 16.69
C LEU A 3 -6.28 -6.97 15.31
N LEU A 4 -6.27 -5.88 14.52
CA LEU A 4 -6.76 -5.87 13.16
C LEU A 4 -5.56 -6.06 12.22
N PRO A 5 -5.51 -7.12 11.39
CA PRO A 5 -4.37 -7.35 10.53
C PRO A 5 -4.26 -6.27 9.46
N ASP A 6 -3.01 -5.98 9.12
CA ASP A 6 -2.61 -5.07 8.08
C ASP A 6 -1.76 -5.86 7.08
N LEU A 7 -2.05 -5.66 5.80
CA LEU A 7 -1.35 -6.29 4.68
C LEU A 7 -0.31 -5.36 4.05
N GLY A 8 -0.09 -4.18 4.61
CA GLY A 8 0.89 -3.27 4.03
C GLY A 8 0.39 -2.69 2.70
N ASP A 9 1.32 -2.58 1.76
CA ASP A 9 1.04 -2.16 0.39
C ASP A 9 0.11 -3.15 -0.36
N LEU A 10 0.10 -4.44 0.05
CA LEU A 10 -0.71 -5.49 -0.57
C LEU A 10 -2.21 -5.23 -0.46
N LEU A 11 -2.65 -4.35 0.46
CA LEU A 11 -4.04 -3.89 0.52
C LEU A 11 -4.57 -3.39 -0.84
N ARG A 12 -3.70 -2.85 -1.71
CA ARG A 12 -4.09 -2.39 -3.07
C ARG A 12 -4.37 -3.53 -4.05
N LEU A 13 -3.89 -4.74 -3.77
CA LEU A 13 -4.08 -5.91 -4.64
C LEU A 13 -5.42 -6.61 -4.38
N HIS A 14 -6.05 -6.36 -3.24
CA HIS A 14 -7.19 -7.14 -2.79
C HIS A 14 -8.52 -6.43 -3.05
N PRO A 15 -9.38 -6.96 -3.94
CA PRO A 15 -10.68 -6.35 -4.18
C PRO A 15 -11.63 -6.40 -2.97
N ARG A 16 -11.37 -7.30 -2.01
CA ARG A 16 -12.26 -7.58 -0.86
C ARG A 16 -11.59 -7.41 0.51
N TYR A 17 -10.31 -7.03 0.56
CA TYR A 17 -9.60 -6.69 1.80
C TYR A 17 -8.60 -5.57 1.54
N ASN A 18 -9.12 -4.39 1.22
CA ASN A 18 -8.33 -3.19 0.94
C ASN A 18 -8.47 -2.15 2.04
N ALA A 19 -7.87 -0.97 1.83
CA ALA A 19 -7.95 0.13 2.78
C ALA A 19 -9.39 0.57 3.10
N GLY A 20 -10.31 0.49 2.14
CA GLY A 20 -11.73 0.75 2.35
C GLY A 20 -12.38 -0.32 3.24
N THR A 21 -12.04 -1.59 3.03
CA THR A 21 -12.50 -2.69 3.90
C THR A 21 -12.02 -2.52 5.35
N VAL A 22 -10.77 -2.12 5.54
CA VAL A 22 -10.20 -1.86 6.87
C VAL A 22 -10.96 -0.75 7.57
N VAL A 23 -11.29 0.34 6.86
CA VAL A 23 -12.13 1.41 7.41
C VAL A 23 -13.51 0.89 7.80
N GLU A 24 -14.19 0.16 6.92
CA GLU A 24 -15.53 -0.40 7.21
C GLU A 24 -15.52 -1.33 8.44
N LEU A 25 -14.46 -2.13 8.60
CA LEU A 25 -14.26 -2.96 9.79
C LEU A 25 -14.09 -2.10 11.05
N LEU A 26 -13.27 -1.05 10.99
CA LEU A 26 -13.06 -0.14 12.11
C LEU A 26 -14.35 0.61 12.50
N GLU A 27 -15.14 1.04 11.52
CA GLU A 27 -16.45 1.64 11.75
C GLU A 27 -17.42 0.66 12.42
N GLY A 28 -17.45 -0.60 11.96
CA GLY A 28 -18.24 -1.66 12.58
C GLY A 28 -17.83 -1.96 14.02
N LEU A 29 -16.53 -1.80 14.34
CA LEU A 29 -16.00 -1.89 15.70
C LEU A 29 -16.22 -0.62 16.54
N GLY A 30 -16.75 0.45 15.95
CA GLY A 30 -16.93 1.75 16.61
C GLY A 30 -15.62 2.47 16.92
N ALA A 31 -14.52 2.13 16.22
CA ALA A 31 -13.21 2.74 16.45
C ALA A 31 -13.15 4.15 15.87
N ARG A 32 -12.69 5.11 16.69
CA ARG A 32 -12.40 6.50 16.28
C ARG A 32 -10.91 6.81 16.23
N GLU A 33 -10.10 5.93 16.81
CA GLU A 33 -8.65 5.99 16.84
C GLU A 33 -8.12 4.56 16.72
N VAL A 34 -6.98 4.39 16.07
CA VAL A 34 -6.23 3.13 16.02
C VAL A 34 -4.80 3.32 16.49
N LEU A 35 -4.28 2.31 17.17
CA LEU A 35 -2.85 2.22 17.48
C LEU A 35 -2.10 1.74 16.23
N TRP A 36 -1.15 2.54 15.76
CA TRP A 36 -0.32 2.21 14.62
C TRP A 36 0.84 1.30 15.05
N ALA A 37 0.61 -0.01 15.00
CA ALA A 37 1.55 -1.06 15.37
C ALA A 37 2.05 -1.84 14.14
N THR A 38 2.13 -1.16 12.99
CA THR A 38 2.49 -1.68 11.67
C THR A 38 3.61 -0.84 11.03
N SER A 39 3.90 -1.08 9.74
CA SER A 39 4.96 -0.44 8.94
C SER A 39 5.06 1.07 9.15
N ASP A 40 6.28 1.60 9.23
CA ASP A 40 6.54 3.05 9.27
C ASP A 40 6.54 3.69 7.88
N ASP A 41 6.18 2.94 6.84
CA ASP A 41 6.07 3.40 5.47
C ASP A 41 5.12 4.62 5.39
N PRO A 42 5.64 5.80 5.00
CA PRO A 42 4.81 6.97 4.81
C PRO A 42 3.86 6.83 3.63
N ASP A 43 4.04 5.91 2.68
CA ASP A 43 3.17 5.72 1.51
C ASP A 43 2.11 4.62 1.73
N HIS A 44 2.05 4.07 2.94
CA HIS A 44 1.09 3.05 3.33
C HIS A 44 -0.37 3.49 3.06
N PRO A 45 -1.22 2.66 2.44
CA PRO A 45 -2.54 3.11 1.96
C PRO A 45 -3.48 3.54 3.10
N LEU A 46 -3.36 2.91 4.27
CA LEU A 46 -4.12 3.31 5.48
C LEU A 46 -3.73 4.69 6.03
N ARG A 47 -2.54 5.23 5.70
CA ARG A 47 -2.15 6.60 6.09
C ARG A 47 -2.97 7.68 5.39
N ASP A 48 -3.61 7.33 4.27
CA ASP A 48 -4.56 8.19 3.57
C ASP A 48 -6.00 7.86 3.94
N ALA A 49 -6.36 6.57 3.92
CA ALA A 49 -7.75 6.15 4.10
C ALA A 49 -8.29 6.44 5.51
N LEU A 50 -7.49 6.24 6.57
CA LEU A 50 -7.97 6.40 7.94
C LEU A 50 -8.26 7.87 8.28
N PRO A 51 -7.34 8.84 8.05
CA PRO A 51 -7.66 10.24 8.30
C PRO A 51 -8.81 10.75 7.43
N ALA A 52 -8.91 10.32 6.18
CA ALA A 52 -10.01 10.68 5.29
C ALA A 52 -11.37 10.15 5.80
N ALA A 53 -11.39 8.99 6.45
CA ALA A 53 -12.56 8.45 7.14
C ALA A 53 -12.85 9.15 8.49
N GLY A 54 -11.94 10.01 8.99
CA GLY A 54 -12.04 10.63 10.30
C GLY A 54 -11.63 9.69 11.45
N ILE A 55 -10.81 8.67 11.17
CA ILE A 55 -10.21 7.79 12.16
C ILE A 55 -8.80 8.31 12.47
N ALA A 56 -8.56 8.65 13.74
CA ALA A 56 -7.25 9.11 14.18
C ALA A 56 -6.23 7.97 14.18
N VAL A 57 -5.01 8.27 13.75
CA VAL A 57 -3.88 7.34 13.79
C VAL A 57 -2.97 7.73 14.94
N ARG A 58 -2.79 6.83 15.91
CA ARG A 58 -1.89 7.04 17.03
C ARG A 58 -0.57 6.32 16.79
N ASP A 59 0.43 7.11 16.42
CA ASP A 59 1.81 6.69 16.24
C ASP A 59 2.55 6.47 17.57
N GLY A 60 3.79 5.97 17.47
CA GLY A 60 4.70 5.81 18.61
C GLY A 60 4.57 4.49 19.36
N VAL A 61 3.75 3.56 18.85
CA VAL A 61 3.58 2.22 19.44
C VAL A 61 4.65 1.25 18.95
N THR A 62 5.16 1.42 17.73
CA THR A 62 6.33 0.70 17.22
C THR A 62 7.64 1.33 17.70
N ALA A 63 8.66 0.51 17.92
CA ALA A 63 10.03 1.01 18.12
C ALA A 63 10.71 1.27 16.77
N GLY A 64 11.77 2.07 16.76
CA GLY A 64 12.59 2.23 15.56
C GLY A 64 13.40 0.96 15.30
N TRP A 65 13.03 0.19 14.28
CA TRP A 65 13.68 -1.07 13.89
C TRP A 65 14.50 -0.96 12.59
N ALA A 66 14.68 0.24 12.03
CA ALA A 66 15.47 0.44 10.79
C ALA A 66 16.90 -0.12 10.89
N TRP A 67 17.48 -0.19 12.10
CA TRP A 67 18.78 -0.83 12.31
C TRP A 67 18.75 -2.36 12.09
N ALA A 68 17.62 -3.02 12.35
CA ALA A 68 17.45 -4.45 12.13
C ALA A 68 17.37 -4.78 10.64
N ASP A 69 16.76 -3.90 9.82
CA ASP A 69 16.78 -4.02 8.37
C ASP A 69 18.20 -3.85 7.82
N ALA A 70 18.93 -2.84 8.30
CA ALA A 70 20.33 -2.64 7.92
C ALA A 70 21.22 -3.85 8.28
N GLU A 71 21.03 -4.46 9.46
CA GLU A 71 21.74 -5.68 9.83
C GLU A 71 21.33 -6.89 8.98
N HIS A 72 20.04 -7.00 8.61
CA HIS A 72 19.55 -8.04 7.71
C HIS A 72 20.23 -7.95 6.33
N GLU A 73 20.31 -6.75 5.75
CA GLU A 73 21.00 -6.50 4.48
C GLU A 73 22.49 -6.85 4.55
N GLN A 74 23.15 -6.51 5.67
CA GLN A 74 24.54 -6.88 5.91
C GLN A 74 24.72 -8.41 5.99
N LEU A 75 23.82 -9.11 6.71
CA LEU A 75 23.82 -10.57 6.76
C LEU A 75 23.65 -11.17 5.37
N GLN A 76 22.70 -10.69 4.58
CA GLN A 76 22.50 -11.17 3.21
C GLN A 76 23.77 -11.00 2.37
N THR A 77 24.39 -9.82 2.43
CA THR A 77 25.65 -9.53 1.73
C THR A 77 26.76 -10.49 2.16
N PHE A 78 26.87 -10.79 3.46
CA PHE A 78 27.84 -11.74 3.99
C PHE A 78 27.57 -13.18 3.52
N LEU A 79 26.32 -13.66 3.64
CA LEU A 79 25.95 -15.03 3.25
C LEU A 79 26.13 -15.29 1.75
N GLN A 80 25.97 -14.28 0.91
CA GLN A 80 26.21 -14.40 -0.53
C GLN A 80 27.66 -14.78 -0.88
N GLN A 81 28.63 -14.48 0.00
CA GLN A 81 30.05 -14.75 -0.24
C GLN A 81 30.41 -16.24 -0.10
N TYR A 82 29.55 -17.06 0.52
CA TYR A 82 29.84 -18.46 0.84
C TYR A 82 28.84 -19.42 0.17
N PRO A 83 29.28 -20.60 -0.33
CA PRO A 83 28.37 -21.60 -0.91
C PRO A 83 27.21 -22.00 0.02
N GLN A 84 27.50 -22.33 1.28
CA GLN A 84 26.47 -22.70 2.27
C GLN A 84 25.55 -21.52 2.59
N GLY A 85 26.06 -20.30 2.66
CA GLY A 85 25.25 -19.10 2.89
C GLY A 85 24.26 -18.84 1.76
N ARG A 86 24.67 -19.05 0.50
CA ARG A 86 23.77 -18.97 -0.67
C ARG A 86 22.68 -20.05 -0.66
N GLU A 87 22.90 -21.20 -0.05
CA GLU A 87 21.86 -22.23 0.12
C GLU A 87 20.84 -21.78 1.16
N ARG A 88 21.30 -21.32 2.32
CA ARG A 88 20.43 -20.75 3.37
C ARG A 88 19.55 -19.61 2.86
N LEU A 89 20.12 -18.70 2.07
CA LEU A 89 19.38 -17.60 1.43
C LEU A 89 18.33 -18.12 0.42
N ARG A 90 18.65 -19.17 -0.34
CA ARG A 90 17.70 -19.78 -1.29
C ARG A 90 16.51 -20.42 -0.55
N ASP A 91 16.76 -21.08 0.56
CA ASP A 91 15.73 -21.72 1.38
C ASP A 91 14.81 -20.68 2.02
N ALA A 92 15.38 -19.61 2.59
CA ALA A 92 14.62 -18.49 3.14
C ALA A 92 13.77 -17.79 2.06
N ALA A 93 14.37 -17.50 0.89
CA ALA A 93 13.67 -16.88 -0.23
C ALA A 93 12.56 -17.78 -0.79
N HIS A 94 12.70 -19.10 -0.71
CA HIS A 94 11.62 -20.01 -1.11
C HIS A 94 10.43 -19.95 -0.15
N ALA A 95 10.67 -19.93 1.17
CA ALA A 95 9.61 -19.72 2.16
C ALA A 95 8.91 -18.36 1.96
N GLU A 96 9.66 -17.30 1.67
CA GLU A 96 9.12 -15.97 1.36
C GLU A 96 8.25 -15.98 0.10
N ARG A 97 8.68 -16.63 -0.98
CA ARG A 97 7.88 -16.74 -2.22
C ARG A 97 6.57 -17.50 -2.01
N GLU A 98 6.58 -18.59 -1.24
CA GLU A 98 5.37 -19.36 -0.95
C GLU A 98 4.35 -18.53 -0.16
N PHE A 99 4.80 -17.81 0.86
CA PHE A 99 3.93 -16.95 1.65
C PHE A 99 3.46 -15.72 0.86
N ALA A 100 4.35 -15.10 0.07
CA ALA A 100 3.97 -14.02 -0.83
C ALA A 100 2.89 -14.45 -1.84
N ALA A 101 3.02 -15.64 -2.44
CA ALA A 101 2.02 -16.15 -3.38
C ALA A 101 0.61 -16.28 -2.74
N LEU A 102 0.54 -16.70 -1.48
CA LEU A 102 -0.70 -16.72 -0.71
C LEU A 102 -1.25 -15.30 -0.52
N LEU A 103 -0.40 -14.36 -0.10
CA LEU A 103 -0.81 -12.98 0.20
C LEU A 103 -1.06 -12.12 -1.04
N THR A 104 -0.62 -12.53 -2.22
CA THR A 104 -0.94 -11.80 -3.47
C THR A 104 -2.24 -12.29 -4.11
N ALA A 105 -2.78 -13.43 -3.68
CA ALA A 105 -4.07 -13.91 -4.16
C ALA A 105 -5.22 -13.06 -3.58
N PRO A 106 -6.33 -12.85 -4.31
CA PRO A 106 -7.48 -12.12 -3.77
C PRO A 106 -8.03 -12.75 -2.48
N MET A 107 -8.06 -11.97 -1.39
CA MET A 107 -8.56 -12.41 -0.08
C MET A 107 -9.77 -11.58 0.36
N ALA A 108 -10.72 -12.23 1.02
CA ALA A 108 -11.78 -11.63 1.82
C ALA A 108 -11.37 -11.56 3.30
N PRO A 109 -12.05 -10.76 4.15
CA PRO A 109 -11.69 -10.62 5.56
C PRO A 109 -11.67 -11.94 6.33
N SER A 110 -12.63 -12.83 6.04
CA SER A 110 -12.69 -14.17 6.65
C SER A 110 -11.52 -15.07 6.24
N GLN A 111 -10.93 -14.86 5.06
CA GLN A 111 -9.75 -15.59 4.60
C GLN A 111 -8.48 -15.03 5.24
N VAL A 112 -8.35 -13.70 5.37
CA VAL A 112 -7.20 -13.07 6.03
C VAL A 112 -7.05 -13.53 7.48
N LEU A 113 -8.18 -13.69 8.18
CA LEU A 113 -8.23 -14.13 9.58
C LEU A 113 -8.42 -15.65 9.73
N ALA A 114 -8.37 -16.40 8.64
CA ALA A 114 -8.58 -17.85 8.67
C ALA A 114 -7.41 -18.54 9.40
N PRO A 115 -7.68 -19.62 10.17
CA PRO A 115 -6.64 -20.40 10.84
C PRO A 115 -5.53 -20.86 9.88
N GLU A 116 -5.88 -21.18 8.64
CA GLU A 116 -4.94 -21.63 7.61
C GLU A 116 -3.95 -20.53 7.21
N THR A 117 -4.42 -19.28 7.08
CA THR A 117 -3.56 -18.12 6.77
C THR A 117 -2.64 -17.79 7.93
N LEU A 118 -3.14 -17.87 9.17
CA LEU A 118 -2.31 -17.64 10.36
C LEU A 118 -1.25 -18.73 10.55
N ALA A 119 -1.61 -19.99 10.27
CA ALA A 119 -0.66 -21.11 10.27
C ALA A 119 0.40 -20.96 9.17
N ALA A 120 0.03 -20.43 8.00
CA ALA A 120 0.99 -20.13 6.93
C ALA A 120 2.00 -19.05 7.34
N ALA A 121 1.56 -18.01 8.05
CA ALA A 121 2.45 -16.99 8.61
C ALA A 121 3.42 -17.58 9.66
N GLU A 122 2.93 -18.44 10.56
CA GLU A 122 3.79 -19.15 11.52
C GLU A 122 4.84 -20.02 10.80
N ALA A 123 4.40 -20.82 9.83
CA ALA A 123 5.28 -21.68 9.05
C ALA A 123 6.32 -20.90 8.25
N TYR A 124 5.96 -19.75 7.68
CA TYR A 124 6.88 -18.85 7.01
C TYR A 124 8.01 -18.42 7.96
N HIS A 125 7.67 -17.90 9.14
CA HIS A 125 8.67 -17.43 10.10
C HIS A 125 9.53 -18.57 10.65
N ASP A 126 8.94 -19.74 10.91
CA ASP A 126 9.69 -20.91 11.37
C ASP A 126 10.72 -21.38 10.34
N ARG A 127 10.36 -21.36 9.05
CA ARG A 127 11.28 -21.71 7.97
C ARG A 127 12.38 -20.67 7.78
N VAL A 128 12.05 -19.38 7.83
CA VAL A 128 13.07 -18.32 7.77
C VAL A 128 14.02 -18.42 8.96
N ARG A 129 13.50 -18.64 10.17
CA ARG A 129 14.31 -18.84 11.38
C ARG A 129 15.18 -20.08 11.30
N ALA A 130 14.66 -21.21 10.80
CA ALA A 130 15.47 -22.41 10.59
C ALA A 130 16.56 -22.19 9.53
N ALA A 131 16.27 -21.41 8.48
CA ALA A 131 17.20 -21.09 7.43
C ALA A 131 18.26 -20.08 7.86
N LEU A 132 17.95 -19.06 8.66
CA LEU A 132 18.84 -17.91 8.91
C LEU A 132 19.20 -17.66 10.39
N ASP A 133 18.67 -18.47 11.30
CA ASP A 133 18.73 -18.28 12.76
C ASP A 133 18.02 -17.01 13.25
N GLU A 134 17.79 -16.91 14.56
CA GLU A 134 17.24 -15.69 15.18
C GLU A 134 18.30 -14.58 15.22
N GLY A 135 17.90 -13.36 14.89
CA GLY A 135 18.79 -12.18 14.84
C GLY A 135 18.59 -11.41 13.53
N PRO A 136 19.67 -10.96 12.86
CA PRO A 136 19.54 -10.24 11.59
C PRO A 136 18.77 -11.03 10.53
N GLY A 137 18.87 -12.36 10.53
CA GLY A 137 18.16 -13.26 9.59
C GLY A 137 16.64 -13.15 9.64
N THR A 138 16.09 -12.90 10.82
CA THR A 138 14.64 -12.74 11.07
C THR A 138 14.26 -11.28 11.32
N ARG A 139 15.17 -10.33 11.06
CA ARG A 139 15.01 -8.91 11.45
C ARG A 139 14.69 -8.76 12.94
N TRP A 140 15.33 -9.60 13.76
CA TRP A 140 15.19 -9.64 15.22
C TRP A 140 13.73 -9.79 15.68
N ARG A 141 12.96 -10.60 14.95
CA ARG A 141 11.50 -10.70 15.13
C ARG A 141 11.10 -11.02 16.56
N GLU A 142 11.75 -11.98 17.24
CA GLU A 142 11.35 -12.34 18.61
C GLU A 142 11.50 -11.17 19.58
N ARG A 143 12.58 -10.39 19.43
CA ARG A 143 12.83 -9.18 20.22
C ARG A 143 11.80 -8.10 19.88
N ARG A 144 11.55 -7.88 18.59
CA ARG A 144 10.58 -6.90 18.09
C ARG A 144 9.17 -7.16 18.58
N LEU A 145 8.70 -8.41 18.50
CA LEU A 145 7.37 -8.81 18.98
C LEU A 145 7.24 -8.69 20.49
N THR A 146 8.31 -9.00 21.23
CA THR A 146 8.31 -8.87 22.69
C THR A 146 8.19 -7.40 23.12
N GLU A 147 8.96 -6.51 22.50
CA GLU A 147 8.87 -5.07 22.78
C GLU A 147 7.53 -4.48 22.34
N LEU A 148 7.03 -4.86 21.16
CA LEU A 148 5.73 -4.41 20.67
C LEU A 148 4.59 -4.86 21.61
N ALA A 149 4.60 -6.12 22.05
CA ALA A 149 3.63 -6.61 23.02
C ALA A 149 3.68 -5.84 24.35
N GLN A 150 4.87 -5.49 24.85
CA GLN A 150 5.01 -4.66 26.06
C GLN A 150 4.42 -3.27 25.87
N ARG A 151 4.60 -2.65 24.70
CA ARG A 151 4.03 -1.33 24.40
C ARG A 151 2.52 -1.37 24.20
N LEU A 152 2.00 -2.44 23.63
CA LEU A 152 0.57 -2.66 23.44
C LEU A 152 -0.14 -3.07 24.74
N ALA A 153 0.56 -3.69 25.68
CA ALA A 153 0.00 -4.11 26.97
C ALA A 153 -0.64 -2.91 27.71
N GLY A 154 -1.85 -3.13 28.25
CA GLY A 154 -2.60 -2.11 28.96
C GLY A 154 -3.33 -1.09 28.08
N HIS A 155 -3.17 -1.13 26.76
CA HIS A 155 -3.98 -0.33 25.85
C HIS A 155 -5.33 -1.00 25.56
N ALA A 156 -6.35 -0.18 25.29
CA ALA A 156 -7.68 -0.59 24.84
C ALA A 156 -7.92 -0.11 23.39
N GLY A 157 -8.99 -0.58 22.76
CA GLY A 157 -9.34 -0.22 21.39
C GLY A 157 -8.76 -1.19 20.35
N VAL A 158 -8.42 -0.66 19.18
CA VAL A 158 -7.94 -1.43 18.01
C VAL A 158 -6.48 -1.07 17.71
N ALA A 159 -5.65 -2.08 17.47
CA ALA A 159 -4.30 -1.92 16.95
C ALA A 159 -4.20 -2.53 15.55
N LEU A 160 -3.63 -1.78 14.62
CA LEU A 160 -3.26 -2.28 13.30
C LEU A 160 -1.90 -2.95 13.39
N VAL A 161 -1.82 -4.22 13.01
CA VAL A 161 -0.59 -5.02 13.14
C VAL A 161 -0.34 -5.80 11.85
N PRO A 162 0.93 -6.01 11.43
CA PRO A 162 1.24 -6.83 10.27
C PRO A 162 0.63 -8.22 10.42
N LEU A 163 0.01 -8.75 9.35
CA LEU A 163 -0.64 -10.06 9.38
C LEU A 163 0.31 -11.18 9.84
N ASP A 164 1.56 -11.15 9.37
CA ASP A 164 2.57 -12.18 9.64
C ASP A 164 3.04 -12.18 11.11
N ASP A 165 2.96 -11.03 11.76
CA ASP A 165 3.23 -10.89 13.19
C ASP A 165 2.07 -11.27 14.11
N LEU A 166 0.86 -11.33 13.56
CA LEU A 166 -0.36 -11.57 14.32
C LEU A 166 -0.28 -12.83 15.20
N PRO A 167 0.19 -14.00 14.71
CA PRO A 167 0.26 -15.20 15.55
C PRO A 167 1.27 -15.03 16.71
N GLY A 168 2.42 -14.42 16.43
CA GLY A 168 3.46 -14.18 17.43
C GLY A 168 3.05 -13.16 18.48
N LEU A 169 2.24 -12.16 18.11
CA LEU A 169 1.66 -11.19 19.05
C LEU A 169 0.55 -11.80 19.90
N ARG A 170 -0.32 -12.63 19.32
CA ARG A 170 -1.39 -13.31 20.07
C ARG A 170 -0.84 -14.21 21.18
N ALA A 171 0.29 -14.87 20.96
CA ALA A 171 0.96 -15.65 22.00
C ALA A 171 1.46 -14.80 23.17
N ARG A 172 1.77 -13.51 22.94
CA ARG A 172 2.31 -12.57 23.93
C ARG A 172 1.23 -11.69 24.57
N LEU A 173 0.08 -11.55 23.92
CA LEU A 173 -1.06 -10.75 24.33
C LEU A 173 -2.30 -11.66 24.43
N PRO A 174 -2.41 -12.51 25.47
CA PRO A 174 -3.49 -13.50 25.58
C PRO A 174 -4.88 -12.88 25.69
N ASP A 175 -4.98 -11.64 26.18
CA ASP A 175 -6.24 -10.89 26.30
C ASP A 175 -6.61 -10.12 25.01
N ALA A 176 -5.76 -10.19 23.98
CA ALA A 176 -6.05 -9.56 22.70
C ALA A 176 -6.92 -10.47 21.84
N ALA A 177 -7.95 -9.88 21.23
CA ALA A 177 -8.88 -10.58 20.36
C ALA A 177 -8.62 -10.24 18.89
N LEU A 178 -9.06 -11.12 18.00
CA LEU A 178 -9.24 -10.81 16.58
C LEU A 178 -10.66 -10.28 16.38
N PRO A 179 -10.90 -9.41 15.39
CA PRO A 179 -12.25 -8.95 15.09
C PRO A 179 -13.09 -10.13 14.60
N ASP A 180 -14.36 -10.16 15.01
CA ASP A 180 -15.32 -11.09 14.45
C ASP A 180 -15.75 -10.60 13.07
N VAL A 181 -15.34 -11.34 12.03
CA VAL A 181 -15.68 -11.08 10.64
C VAL A 181 -16.70 -12.07 10.09
N SER A 182 -17.28 -12.92 10.96
CA SER A 182 -18.30 -13.89 10.56
C SER A 182 -19.59 -13.15 10.16
N GLY A 183 -19.83 -13.08 8.85
CA GLY A 183 -20.95 -12.32 8.28
C GLY A 183 -20.62 -10.89 7.85
N PHE A 184 -19.37 -10.44 8.04
CA PHE A 184 -18.94 -9.17 7.47
C PHE A 184 -18.83 -9.29 5.94
N THR A 185 -19.48 -8.36 5.23
CA THR A 185 -19.37 -8.24 3.76
C THR A 185 -18.85 -6.84 3.45
N PRO A 186 -17.72 -6.71 2.72
CA PRO A 186 -17.22 -5.41 2.30
C PRO A 186 -18.28 -4.64 1.51
N GLY A 187 -18.41 -3.37 1.85
CA GLY A 187 -19.42 -2.48 1.32
C GLY A 187 -18.93 -1.67 0.12
N GLU A 188 -19.60 -0.55 -0.05
CA GLU A 188 -19.42 0.32 -1.20
C GLU A 188 -18.09 1.08 -1.15
N THR A 189 -17.61 1.46 0.04
CA THR A 189 -16.31 2.10 0.23
C THR A 189 -15.19 1.16 -0.20
N SER A 190 -15.26 -0.10 0.22
CA SER A 190 -14.33 -1.15 -0.22
C SER A 190 -14.37 -1.35 -1.73
N ARG A 191 -15.55 -1.38 -2.34
CA ARG A 191 -15.71 -1.59 -3.78
C ARG A 191 -15.09 -0.44 -4.59
N ARG A 192 -15.33 0.82 -4.19
CA ARG A 192 -14.77 1.99 -4.88
C ARG A 192 -13.25 2.05 -4.74
N ARG A 193 -12.73 1.75 -3.55
CA ARG A 193 -11.29 1.68 -3.32
C ARG A 193 -10.63 0.64 -4.21
N ALA A 194 -11.23 -0.56 -4.32
CA ALA A 194 -10.74 -1.60 -5.22
C ALA A 194 -10.72 -1.16 -6.69
N LEU A 195 -11.76 -0.44 -7.14
CA LEU A 195 -11.82 0.10 -8.50
C LEU A 195 -10.69 1.08 -8.76
N ALA A 196 -10.46 2.02 -7.84
CA ALA A 196 -9.40 3.01 -7.98
C ALA A 196 -8.00 2.36 -7.90
N ASP A 197 -7.79 1.41 -6.98
CA ASP A 197 -6.51 0.69 -6.86
C ASP A 197 -6.18 -0.09 -8.14
N ARG A 198 -7.17 -0.78 -8.74
CA ARG A 198 -6.98 -1.46 -10.02
C ARG A 198 -6.66 -0.47 -11.15
N ALA A 199 -7.35 0.66 -11.20
CA ALA A 199 -7.10 1.69 -12.20
C ALA A 199 -5.75 2.41 -12.04
N TRP A 200 -5.20 2.48 -10.83
CA TRP A 200 -3.86 2.98 -10.61
C TRP A 200 -2.79 1.95 -10.96
N ALA A 201 -3.03 0.67 -10.67
CA ALA A 201 -2.09 -0.40 -10.98
C ALA A 201 -1.94 -0.57 -12.50
N LEU A 202 -3.06 -0.67 -13.22
CA LEU A 202 -3.17 -1.06 -14.62
C LEU A 202 -2.46 -2.38 -14.94
N ASP A 203 -3.09 -3.16 -15.79
CA ASP A 203 -2.58 -4.46 -16.22
C ASP A 203 -2.81 -4.63 -17.72
N GLU A 204 -1.96 -5.43 -18.35
CA GLU A 204 -2.06 -5.70 -19.79
C GLU A 204 -3.37 -6.42 -20.14
N ASP A 205 -3.89 -7.22 -19.20
CA ASP A 205 -5.12 -7.98 -19.38
C ASP A 205 -6.41 -7.20 -19.03
N ASP A 206 -6.31 -5.93 -18.66
CA ASP A 206 -7.49 -5.13 -18.28
C ASP A 206 -8.35 -4.73 -19.48
N ASP A 207 -9.67 -4.87 -19.33
CA ASP A 207 -10.64 -4.19 -20.21
C ASP A 207 -10.70 -2.70 -19.83
N LEU A 208 -9.84 -1.91 -20.46
CA LEU A 208 -9.71 -0.48 -20.22
C LEU A 208 -11.02 0.28 -20.45
N GLY A 209 -11.84 -0.16 -21.41
CA GLY A 209 -13.14 0.45 -21.70
C GLY A 209 -14.14 0.22 -20.58
N ALA A 210 -14.22 -1.02 -20.08
CA ALA A 210 -15.06 -1.36 -18.93
C ALA A 210 -14.60 -0.64 -17.65
N LEU A 211 -13.29 -0.52 -17.45
CA LEU A 211 -12.70 0.17 -16.31
C LEU A 211 -13.01 1.68 -16.32
N LEU A 212 -12.83 2.35 -17.46
CA LEU A 212 -13.21 3.75 -17.64
C LEU A 212 -14.71 3.96 -17.42
N ALA A 213 -15.55 3.09 -17.98
CA ALA A 213 -17.00 3.16 -17.79
C ALA A 213 -17.42 2.91 -16.33
N ALA A 214 -16.67 2.12 -15.57
CA ALA A 214 -16.88 1.95 -14.14
C ALA A 214 -16.48 3.20 -13.36
N LEU A 215 -15.30 3.77 -13.62
CA LEU A 215 -14.82 4.99 -12.97
C LEU A 215 -15.76 6.18 -13.19
N ASP A 216 -16.27 6.38 -14.41
CA ASP A 216 -17.14 7.53 -14.72
C ASP A 216 -18.48 7.50 -13.96
N ARG A 217 -19.01 6.29 -13.70
CA ARG A 217 -20.25 6.09 -12.95
C ARG A 217 -20.13 6.40 -11.46
N GLU A 218 -18.91 6.47 -10.93
CA GLU A 218 -18.67 6.75 -9.52
C GLU A 218 -18.63 8.25 -9.22
N SER A 219 -19.31 8.64 -8.15
CA SER A 219 -19.19 9.98 -7.57
C SER A 219 -18.00 10.13 -6.63
N GLY A 220 -17.40 9.01 -6.20
CA GLY A 220 -16.41 8.95 -5.13
C GLY A 220 -17.02 9.05 -3.72
N ASP A 221 -16.14 8.97 -2.73
CA ASP A 221 -16.42 9.17 -1.30
C ASP A 221 -15.24 9.87 -0.60
N ARG A 222 -15.19 9.87 0.74
CA ARG A 222 -14.10 10.55 1.47
C ARG A 222 -12.74 9.90 1.26
N ILE A 223 -12.71 8.57 1.16
CA ILE A 223 -11.48 7.78 1.04
C ILE A 223 -11.01 7.74 -0.41
N THR A 224 -11.96 7.66 -1.34
CA THR A 224 -11.73 7.61 -2.78
C THR A 224 -12.50 8.76 -3.44
N PRO A 225 -12.02 10.01 -3.32
CA PRO A 225 -12.72 11.18 -3.82
C PRO A 225 -12.82 11.18 -5.34
N ARG A 226 -13.78 11.94 -5.89
CA ARG A 226 -13.95 12.08 -7.35
C ARG A 226 -12.67 12.49 -8.07
N ALA A 227 -11.88 13.39 -7.46
CA ALA A 227 -10.61 13.83 -8.00
C ALA A 227 -9.61 12.67 -8.18
N GLU A 228 -9.63 11.67 -7.30
CA GLU A 228 -8.80 10.48 -7.45
C GLU A 228 -9.28 9.59 -8.59
N LEU A 229 -10.58 9.39 -8.72
CA LEU A 229 -11.16 8.62 -9.82
C LEU A 229 -10.87 9.25 -11.18
N ASP A 230 -10.97 10.59 -11.28
CA ASP A 230 -10.60 11.33 -12.49
C ASP A 230 -9.08 11.20 -12.78
N ALA A 231 -8.23 11.24 -11.76
CA ALA A 231 -6.78 11.06 -11.92
C ALA A 231 -6.39 9.64 -12.34
N ALA A 232 -7.06 8.62 -11.79
CA ALA A 232 -6.87 7.22 -12.18
C ALA A 232 -7.33 6.98 -13.63
N ALA A 233 -8.50 7.51 -14.01
CA ALA A 233 -8.99 7.48 -15.39
C ALA A 233 -8.01 8.16 -16.37
N ALA A 234 -7.43 9.29 -15.98
CA ALA A 234 -6.40 9.94 -16.78
C ALA A 234 -5.14 9.09 -16.97
N GLY A 235 -4.78 8.25 -15.99
CA GLY A 235 -3.71 7.27 -16.11
C GLY A 235 -3.96 6.28 -17.24
N ILE A 236 -5.20 5.79 -17.37
CA ILE A 236 -5.62 4.91 -18.47
C ILE A 236 -5.51 5.64 -19.82
N HIS A 237 -6.03 6.88 -19.91
CA HIS A 237 -5.93 7.67 -21.14
C HIS A 237 -4.48 7.97 -21.54
N LEU A 238 -3.59 8.25 -20.58
CA LEU A 238 -2.16 8.40 -20.84
C LEU A 238 -1.55 7.10 -21.38
N ALA A 239 -1.89 5.95 -20.81
CA ALA A 239 -1.35 4.66 -21.22
C ALA A 239 -1.70 4.32 -22.69
N VAL A 240 -2.89 4.72 -23.16
CA VAL A 240 -3.31 4.53 -24.56
C VAL A 240 -2.96 5.69 -25.49
N GLY A 241 -2.25 6.71 -25.00
CA GLY A 241 -1.82 7.87 -25.77
C GLY A 241 -2.88 8.94 -26.05
N ASP A 242 -4.04 8.88 -25.38
CA ASP A 242 -5.06 9.93 -25.43
C ASP A 242 -4.70 11.08 -24.47
N LEU A 243 -3.66 11.83 -24.84
CA LEU A 243 -3.05 12.86 -23.99
C LEU A 243 -3.99 14.03 -23.69
N GLU A 244 -4.88 14.40 -24.61
CA GLU A 244 -5.81 15.52 -24.42
C GLU A 244 -6.87 15.19 -23.38
N THR A 245 -7.46 13.98 -23.44
CA THR A 245 -8.40 13.53 -22.42
C THR A 245 -7.72 13.36 -21.07
N ALA A 246 -6.51 12.77 -21.05
CA ALA A 246 -5.72 12.63 -19.84
C ALA A 246 -5.45 14.00 -19.18
N ARG A 247 -5.06 15.01 -19.97
CA ARG A 247 -4.84 16.37 -19.48
C ARG A 247 -6.12 16.96 -18.90
N ALA A 248 -7.23 16.88 -19.62
CA ALA A 248 -8.51 17.44 -19.17
C ALA A 248 -8.99 16.81 -17.84
N LEU A 249 -8.82 15.50 -17.68
CA LEU A 249 -9.16 14.79 -16.45
C LEU A 249 -8.22 15.15 -15.29
N LEU A 250 -6.91 15.27 -15.53
CA LEU A 250 -5.95 15.66 -14.48
C LEU A 250 -6.11 17.11 -14.06
N GLU A 251 -6.42 18.01 -15.00
CA GLU A 251 -6.77 19.39 -14.67
C GLU A 251 -8.03 19.43 -13.83
N ARG A 252 -9.08 18.68 -14.18
CA ARG A 252 -10.29 18.55 -13.37
C ARG A 252 -9.99 18.00 -11.97
N ALA A 253 -9.19 16.94 -11.87
CA ALA A 253 -8.76 16.35 -10.61
C ALA A 253 -8.02 17.38 -9.75
N ALA A 254 -7.07 18.12 -10.34
CA ALA A 254 -6.31 19.16 -9.64
C ALA A 254 -7.21 20.31 -9.12
N HIS A 255 -8.23 20.71 -9.88
CA HIS A 255 -9.22 21.71 -9.42
C HIS A 255 -10.16 21.16 -8.34
N GLY A 256 -10.38 19.84 -8.31
CA GLY A 256 -11.21 19.16 -7.31
C GLY A 256 -10.49 18.81 -6.00
N LEU A 257 -9.21 19.17 -5.88
CA LEU A 257 -8.45 18.96 -4.64
C LEU A 257 -8.99 19.87 -3.52
N ALA A 258 -9.26 19.28 -2.36
CA ALA A 258 -9.82 19.99 -1.21
C ALA A 258 -9.19 19.51 0.11
N ASP A 259 -9.32 20.33 1.14
CA ASP A 259 -8.87 19.99 2.49
C ASP A 259 -9.56 18.71 3.01
N GLY A 260 -8.81 17.84 3.67
CA GLY A 260 -9.33 16.58 4.23
C GLY A 260 -9.36 15.40 3.26
N GLN A 261 -8.91 15.57 2.02
CA GLN A 261 -8.67 14.47 1.08
C GLN A 261 -7.38 13.69 1.42
N PRO A 262 -7.19 12.47 0.88
CA PRO A 262 -5.94 11.73 0.92
C PRO A 262 -4.72 12.63 0.65
N ARG A 263 -3.75 12.64 1.57
CA ARG A 263 -2.56 13.52 1.48
C ARG A 263 -1.70 13.21 0.26
N SER A 264 -1.73 11.96 -0.22
CA SER A 264 -0.96 11.53 -1.40
C SER A 264 -1.53 12.06 -2.73
N LEU A 265 -2.83 12.35 -2.79
CA LEU A 265 -3.56 12.58 -4.03
C LEU A 265 -3.01 13.76 -4.83
N ALA A 266 -2.76 14.89 -4.17
CA ALA A 266 -2.23 16.07 -4.83
C ALA A 266 -0.89 15.78 -5.54
N GLY A 267 0.00 15.05 -4.87
CA GLY A 267 1.29 14.66 -5.44
C GLY A 267 1.13 13.75 -6.66
N LEU A 268 0.27 12.73 -6.57
CA LEU A 268 0.01 11.79 -7.66
C LEU A 268 -0.60 12.49 -8.88
N THR A 269 -1.64 13.30 -8.68
CA THR A 269 -2.30 14.05 -9.76
C THR A 269 -1.34 15.01 -10.44
N LEU A 270 -0.57 15.79 -9.67
CA LEU A 270 0.35 16.78 -10.24
C LEU A 270 1.53 16.11 -10.95
N ALA A 271 2.10 15.04 -10.40
CA ALA A 271 3.19 14.31 -11.07
C ALA A 271 2.73 13.77 -12.44
N ARG A 272 1.54 13.17 -12.48
CA ARG A 272 0.95 12.66 -13.72
C ARG A 272 0.62 13.79 -14.71
N LEU A 273 0.12 14.92 -14.24
CA LEU A 273 -0.15 16.10 -15.07
C LEU A 273 1.14 16.67 -15.69
N GLY A 274 2.25 16.64 -14.95
CA GLY A 274 3.56 16.99 -15.48
C GLY A 274 3.97 16.09 -16.65
N GLN A 275 3.79 14.77 -16.49
CA GLN A 275 4.11 13.79 -17.55
C GLN A 275 3.26 14.00 -18.81
N VAL A 276 1.96 14.20 -18.66
CA VAL A 276 1.07 14.48 -19.80
C VAL A 276 1.47 15.78 -20.52
N ARG A 277 1.85 16.82 -19.78
CA ARG A 277 2.31 18.09 -20.36
C ARG A 277 3.62 17.95 -21.12
N ASP A 278 4.59 17.19 -20.59
CA ASP A 278 5.81 16.87 -21.34
C ASP A 278 5.49 16.11 -22.64
N ALA A 279 4.60 15.10 -22.57
CA ALA A 279 4.20 14.31 -23.74
C ALA A 279 3.47 15.15 -24.81
N LEU A 280 2.77 16.21 -24.41
CA LEU A 280 2.14 17.19 -25.31
C LEU A 280 3.11 18.26 -25.84
N GLY A 281 4.35 18.30 -25.35
CA GLY A 281 5.35 19.32 -25.72
C GLY A 281 5.29 20.61 -24.89
N ASP A 282 4.44 20.67 -23.86
CA ASP A 282 4.27 21.83 -22.97
C ASP A 282 5.32 21.85 -21.85
N ARG A 283 6.60 21.82 -22.23
CA ARG A 283 7.74 21.63 -21.31
C ARG A 283 7.77 22.63 -20.15
N ASP A 284 7.53 23.91 -20.44
CA ASP A 284 7.55 24.96 -19.43
C ASP A 284 6.47 24.77 -18.37
N LEU A 285 5.29 24.30 -18.78
CA LEU A 285 4.20 23.97 -17.85
C LEU A 285 4.52 22.71 -17.07
N ALA A 286 5.06 21.67 -17.71
CA ALA A 286 5.47 20.43 -17.03
C ALA A 286 6.49 20.69 -15.92
N VAL A 287 7.56 21.45 -16.20
CA VAL A 287 8.58 21.84 -15.21
C VAL A 287 7.96 22.58 -14.02
N ARG A 288 7.01 23.49 -14.27
CA ARG A 288 6.28 24.16 -13.18
C ARG A 288 5.46 23.17 -12.35
N THR A 289 4.78 22.22 -13.00
CA THR A 289 4.01 21.18 -12.30
C THR A 289 4.90 20.30 -11.42
N TYR A 290 6.04 19.83 -11.93
CA TYR A 290 6.96 19.00 -11.14
C TYR A 290 7.55 19.75 -9.94
N ARG A 291 7.90 21.03 -10.10
CA ARG A 291 8.32 21.87 -8.97
C ARG A 291 7.21 21.99 -7.92
N ALA A 292 5.95 22.08 -8.35
CA ALA A 292 4.82 22.11 -7.43
C ALA A 292 4.70 20.80 -6.62
N VAL A 293 4.92 19.63 -7.23
CA VAL A 293 4.96 18.34 -6.51
C VAL A 293 5.99 18.37 -5.38
N LEU A 294 7.21 18.84 -5.67
CA LEU A 294 8.30 18.90 -4.69
C LEU A 294 8.10 19.97 -3.61
N ALA A 295 7.18 20.91 -3.82
CA ALA A 295 6.81 21.95 -2.86
C ALA A 295 5.64 21.56 -1.94
N LEU A 296 4.98 20.41 -2.18
CA LEU A 296 3.90 19.91 -1.32
C LEU A 296 4.42 19.56 0.08
N SER A 297 3.56 19.72 1.08
CA SER A 297 3.85 19.27 2.45
C SER A 297 4.06 17.76 2.54
N TYR A 298 3.41 17.01 1.66
CA TYR A 298 3.66 15.60 1.43
C TYR A 298 3.35 15.23 -0.02
N ALA A 299 4.19 14.38 -0.60
CA ALA A 299 3.97 13.72 -1.87
C ALA A 299 4.56 12.30 -1.75
N PRO A 300 3.85 11.26 -2.23
CA PRO A 300 4.36 9.90 -2.14
C PRO A 300 5.63 9.74 -2.98
N GLN A 301 6.48 8.78 -2.62
CA GLN A 301 7.78 8.59 -3.22
C GLN A 301 7.70 8.43 -4.74
N VAL A 302 6.69 7.72 -5.25
CA VAL A 302 6.48 7.56 -6.70
C VAL A 302 6.26 8.91 -7.40
N ALA A 303 5.50 9.83 -6.79
CA ALA A 303 5.25 11.16 -7.34
C ALA A 303 6.49 12.04 -7.26
N ARG A 304 7.23 11.96 -6.15
CA ARG A 304 8.50 12.68 -5.96
C ARG A 304 9.54 12.23 -6.99
N SER A 305 9.75 10.92 -7.13
CA SER A 305 10.64 10.33 -8.11
C SER A 305 10.26 10.75 -9.54
N ALA A 306 8.96 10.69 -9.88
CA ALA A 306 8.48 11.13 -11.19
C ALA A 306 8.77 12.63 -11.45
N ALA A 307 8.57 13.49 -10.45
CA ALA A 307 8.86 14.90 -10.54
C ALA A 307 10.37 15.19 -10.65
N GLU A 308 11.20 14.53 -9.85
CA GLU A 308 12.66 14.66 -9.89
C GLU A 308 13.25 14.19 -11.23
N THR A 309 12.74 13.08 -11.78
CA THR A 309 13.08 12.62 -13.12
C THR A 309 12.59 13.61 -14.17
N GLY A 310 11.32 14.01 -14.12
CA GLY A 310 10.71 14.97 -15.04
C GLY A 310 11.44 16.34 -15.10
N LEU A 311 12.05 16.78 -14.00
CA LEU A 311 12.87 18.00 -13.97
C LEU A 311 14.22 17.84 -14.66
N ARG A 312 14.80 16.63 -14.63
CA ARG A 312 16.06 16.31 -15.31
C ARG A 312 15.85 16.07 -16.79
N GLU A 313 14.82 15.32 -17.15
CA GLU A 313 14.51 14.93 -18.51
C GLU A 313 13.00 14.99 -18.78
N PRO A 314 12.56 15.46 -19.97
CA PRO A 314 11.15 15.43 -20.34
C PRO A 314 10.63 13.99 -20.35
N PHE A 315 9.44 13.77 -19.81
CA PHE A 315 8.74 12.50 -19.98
C PHE A 315 8.37 12.30 -21.45
N LEU A 316 8.66 11.12 -21.98
CA LEU A 316 8.28 10.70 -23.33
C LEU A 316 7.38 9.48 -23.22
N LEU A 317 6.27 9.47 -23.95
CA LEU A 317 5.43 8.29 -24.07
C LEU A 317 6.09 7.35 -25.08
N GLU A 318 6.52 6.17 -24.63
CA GLU A 318 6.96 5.11 -25.52
C GLU A 318 5.73 4.50 -26.21
N THR A 319 5.23 5.15 -27.26
CA THR A 319 4.29 4.51 -28.17
C THR A 319 5.05 3.44 -28.94
N GLY A 320 4.75 2.16 -28.69
CA GLY A 320 5.34 1.06 -29.45
C GLY A 320 5.26 1.34 -30.96
N ASP A 321 6.38 1.21 -31.64
CA ASP A 321 6.51 1.42 -33.08
C ASP A 321 5.39 0.67 -33.82
N ALA A 322 4.48 1.41 -34.45
CA ALA A 322 3.71 0.86 -35.56
C ALA A 322 4.69 0.60 -36.70
N PRO A 323 4.81 -0.63 -37.25
CA PRO A 323 5.69 -0.86 -38.38
C PRO A 323 5.24 0.04 -39.54
N ALA A 324 6.18 0.87 -40.03
CA ALA A 324 6.00 1.69 -41.20
C ALA A 324 5.51 0.80 -42.36
N SER A 325 4.39 1.21 -42.96
CA SER A 325 3.77 0.56 -44.12
C SER A 325 4.67 0.54 -45.34
#